data_AF-A0A364RH03-F1
#
_entry.id   AF-A0A364RH03-F1
#
_cell.length_a   1.000
_cell.length_b   1.000
_cell.length_c   1.000
_cell.angle_alpha   90.00
_cell.angle_beta   90.00
_cell.angle_gamma   90.00
#
_symmetry.space_group_name_H-M   'P 1'
#
loop_
_entity.id
_entity.type
_entity.pdbx_description
1 polymer ?
#
loop_
_entity_poly.entity_id
_entity_poly.type
_entity_poly.pdbx_seq_one_letter_code
_entity_poly.pdbx_strand_id
1 'polypeptide(L)' 'MILHPEMVTTTCGRTLNLNQSEVVIERSNSLFSYNIHRLPTGEYMIAERFYANPFNNRYILLNDEQIEMLKHL' A
#
# COMPACT_ATOMS: atom_id res chain seq x y z
N MET A 1 -2.17 20.79 -12.96
CA MET A 1 -1.26 20.19 -11.95
C MET A 1 -0.70 18.92 -12.55
N ILE A 2 0.62 18.80 -12.67
CA ILE A 2 1.26 17.53 -13.06
C ILE A 2 1.27 16.69 -11.79
N LEU A 3 0.36 15.72 -11.69
CA LEU A 3 0.44 14.69 -10.64
C LEU A 3 1.63 13.81 -10.99
N HIS A 4 2.72 13.95 -10.25
CA HIS A 4 3.83 13.01 -10.39
C HIS A 4 3.33 11.59 -10.05
N PRO A 5 3.68 10.58 -10.85
CA PRO A 5 3.32 9.20 -10.54
C PRO A 5 3.90 8.84 -9.18
N GLU A 6 3.04 8.41 -8.24
CA GLU A 6 3.47 7.93 -6.94
C GLU A 6 4.04 6.51 -7.12
N MET A 7 5.29 6.47 -7.57
CA MET A 7 6.04 5.25 -7.81
C MET A 7 6.62 4.74 -6.49
N VAL A 8 6.30 3.50 -6.14
CA VAL A 8 6.75 2.87 -4.91
C VAL A 8 7.42 1.54 -5.20
N THR A 9 8.45 1.22 -4.44
CA THR A 9 9.12 -0.09 -4.52
C THR A 9 8.67 -0.94 -3.36
N THR A 10 8.09 -2.08 -3.70
CA THR A 10 7.67 -3.09 -2.73
C THR A 10 8.87 -3.72 -2.04
N THR A 11 8.66 -4.31 -0.88
CA THR A 11 9.72 -5.00 -0.11
C THR A 11 10.35 -6.17 -0.87
N CYS A 12 9.66 -6.73 -1.87
CA CYS A 12 10.20 -7.75 -2.78
C CYS A 12 10.88 -7.19 -4.04
N GLY A 13 11.02 -5.86 -4.15
CA GLY A 13 11.73 -5.18 -5.24
C GLY A 13 10.89 -4.81 -6.46
N ARG A 14 9.59 -5.14 -6.50
CA ARG A 14 8.69 -4.73 -7.59
C ARG A 14 8.32 -3.25 -7.47
N THR A 15 8.48 -2.50 -8.55
CA THR A 15 8.04 -1.10 -8.63
C THR A 15 6.60 -1.02 -9.10
N LEU A 16 5.77 -0.22 -8.42
CA LEU A 16 4.34 -0.06 -8.68
C LEU A 16 3.97 1.42 -8.75
N ASN A 17 2.94 1.73 -9.54
CA ASN A 17 2.35 3.07 -9.61
C ASN A 17 1.06 3.12 -8.78
N LEU A 18 1.07 3.81 -7.65
CA LEU A 18 -0.11 3.88 -6.77
C LEU A 18 -1.24 4.74 -7.35
N ASN A 19 -0.96 5.65 -8.28
CA ASN A 19 -2.01 6.47 -8.90
C ASN A 19 -2.99 5.63 -9.75
N GLN A 20 -2.63 4.40 -10.09
CA GLN A 20 -3.46 3.45 -10.83
C GLN A 20 -4.16 2.44 -9.90
N SER A 21 -3.95 2.53 -8.60
CA SER A 21 -4.51 1.60 -7.62
C SER A 21 -5.75 2.19 -6.94
N GLU A 22 -6.64 1.30 -6.48
CA GLU A 22 -7.83 1.67 -5.70
C GLU A 22 -7.54 1.48 -4.21
N VAL A 23 -7.80 2.51 -3.38
CA VAL A 23 -7.69 2.38 -1.92
C VAL A 23 -8.94 1.68 -1.39
N VAL A 24 -8.76 0.51 -0.81
CA VAL A 24 -9.84 -0.34 -0.27
C VAL A 24 -10.04 -0.12 1.22
N ILE A 25 -8.93 0.04 1.95
CA ILE A 25 -8.94 0.30 3.39
C ILE A 25 -7.96 1.43 3.68
N GLU A 26 -8.38 2.35 4.54
CA GLU A 26 -7.53 3.38 5.09
C GLU A 26 -7.67 3.38 6.61
N ARG A 27 -6.55 3.27 7.30
CA ARG A 27 -6.47 3.36 8.76
C ARG A 27 -5.28 4.21 9.14
N SER A 28 -5.44 4.99 10.20
CA SER A 28 -4.38 5.84 10.72
C SER A 28 -4.42 5.89 12.25
N ASN A 29 -3.27 6.17 12.83
CA ASN A 29 -3.12 6.50 14.24
C ASN A 29 -2.10 7.64 14.39
N SER A 30 -1.66 7.94 15.61
CA SER A 30 -0.72 9.04 15.87
C SER A 30 0.70 8.82 15.34
N LEU A 31 1.09 7.58 15.01
CA LEU A 31 2.46 7.20 14.64
C LEU A 31 2.60 6.87 13.15
N PHE A 32 1.57 6.26 12.56
CA PHE A 32 1.58 5.84 11.16
C PHE A 32 0.16 5.73 10.58
N SER A 33 0.11 5.63 9.26
CA SER A 33 -1.06 5.20 8.51
C SER A 33 -0.75 3.93 7.75
N TYR A 34 -1.76 3.10 7.53
CA TYR A 34 -1.65 2.02 6.56
C TYR A 34 -2.88 2.01 5.65
N ASN A 35 -2.60 1.85 4.37
CA ASN A 35 -3.61 1.80 3.31
C ASN A 35 -3.50 0.46 2.60
N ILE A 36 -4.62 -0.17 2.27
CA ILE A 36 -4.66 -1.32 1.38
C ILE A 36 -5.07 -0.85 0.00
N HIS A 37 -4.21 -1.11 -0.97
CA HIS A 37 -4.40 -0.78 -2.36
C HIS A 37 -4.72 -2.05 -3.16
N ARG A 38 -5.78 -2.03 -3.95
CA ARG A 38 -6.03 -3.00 -5.01
C ARG A 38 -5.37 -2.52 -6.28
N LEU A 39 -4.46 -3.32 -6.82
CA LEU A 39 -3.71 -3.03 -8.03
C LEU A 39 -4.57 -3.36 -9.27
N PRO A 40 -4.28 -2.76 -10.44
CA PRO A 40 -4.94 -3.09 -11.70
C PRO A 40 -4.87 -4.57 -12.09
N THR A 41 -3.84 -5.27 -11.62
CA THR A 41 -3.64 -6.72 -11.82
C THR A 41 -4.59 -7.57 -10.97
N GLY A 42 -5.32 -6.98 -10.02
CA GLY A 42 -6.16 -7.68 -9.05
C GLY A 42 -5.43 -8.05 -7.76
N GLU A 43 -4.10 -7.90 -7.72
CA GLU A 43 -3.28 -8.10 -6.53
C GLU A 43 -3.55 -7.00 -5.49
N TYR A 44 -3.24 -7.28 -4.22
CA TYR A 44 -3.38 -6.30 -3.14
C TYR A 44 -2.02 -5.94 -2.55
N MET A 45 -1.90 -4.71 -2.06
CA MET A 45 -0.69 -4.20 -1.44
C MET A 45 -1.03 -3.37 -0.20
N ILE A 46 -0.29 -3.55 0.89
CA ILE A 46 -0.30 -2.64 2.03
C ILE A 46 0.75 -1.56 1.81
N ALA A 47 0.36 -0.30 1.94
CA ALA A 47 1.24 0.85 2.05
C ALA A 47 1.22 1.35 3.51
N GLU A 48 2.28 1.08 4.26
CA GLU A 48 2.50 1.65 5.58
C GLU A 48 3.33 2.93 5.46
N ARG A 49 2.78 4.04 5.95
CA ARG A 49 3.41 5.37 5.91
C ARG A 49 3.67 5.87 7.33
N PHE A 50 4.95 6.00 7.68
CA PHE A 50 5.39 6.45 9.00
C PHE A 50 5.59 7.97 9.00
N TYR A 51 4.89 8.66 9.90
CA TYR A 51 4.93 10.13 9.93
C TYR A 51 6.27 10.69 10.43
N ALA A 52 6.97 9.93 11.28
CA ALA A 52 8.26 10.34 11.82
C ALA A 52 9.38 10.28 10.77
N ASN A 53 9.33 9.31 9.84
CA ASN A 53 10.35 9.14 8.83
C ASN A 53 9.83 8.39 7.59
N PRO A 54 9.77 9.03 6.40
CA PRO A 54 9.27 8.40 5.18
C PRO A 54 10.18 7.28 4.65
N PHE A 55 11.46 7.21 5.05
CA PHE A 55 12.36 6.11 4.66
C PHE A 55 11.94 4.77 5.29
N ASN A 56 11.12 4.81 6.35
CA ASN A 56 10.58 3.61 6.98
C ASN A 56 9.30 3.12 6.32
N ASN A 57 8.79 3.82 5.30
CA ASN A 57 7.57 3.40 4.63
C ASN A 57 7.76 2.01 4.01
N ARG A 58 6.75 1.16 4.18
CA ARG A 58 6.78 -0.22 3.67
C ARG A 58 5.65 -0.42 2.69
N TYR A 59 5.98 -1.03 1.57
CA TYR A 59 5.02 -1.39 0.54
C TYR A 59 5.09 -2.91 0.38
N ILE A 60 4.03 -3.61 0.78
CA ILE A 60 4.04 -5.07 0.95
C ILE A 60 2.97 -5.65 0.03
N LEU A 61 3.37 -6.51 -0.92
CA LEU A 61 2.41 -7.28 -1.69
C LEU A 61 1.80 -8.37 -0.82
N LEU A 62 0.49 -8.53 -0.93
CA LEU A 62 -0.26 -9.54 -0.22
C LEU A 62 -0.49 -10.76 -1.11
N ASN A 63 -0.42 -11.93 -0.50
CA ASN A 63 -0.86 -13.17 -1.12
C ASN A 63 -2.35 -13.44 -0.82
N ASP A 64 -2.90 -14.46 -1.48
CA ASP A 64 -4.33 -14.81 -1.36
C ASP A 64 -4.75 -15.10 0.08
N GLU A 65 -3.92 -15.82 0.85
CA GLU A 65 -4.20 -16.12 2.27
C GLU A 65 -4.33 -14.85 3.12
N GLN A 66 -3.40 -13.89 2.95
CA GLN A 66 -3.43 -12.62 3.67
C GLN A 66 -4.63 -11.76 3.28
N ILE A 67 -5.04 -11.81 2.01
CA ILE A 67 -6.24 -11.10 1.52
C ILE A 67 -7.50 -11.68 2.17
N GLU A 68 -7.62 -13.01 2.28
CA GLU A 68 -8.76 -13.63 2.96
C GLU A 68 -8.81 -13.25 4.45
N MET A 69 -7.67 -13.22 5.13
CA MET A 69 -7.61 -12.75 6.53
C MET A 69 -8.10 -11.30 6.70
N LEU A 70 -7.83 -10.43 5.72
CA LEU A 70 -8.29 -9.04 5.76
C LEU A 70 -9.80 -8.88 5.63
N LYS A 71 -10.51 -9.82 5.01
CA LYS A 71 -11.99 -9.76 4.91
C LYS A 71 -12.69 -10.00 6.24
N HIS A 72 -11.99 -10.55 7.23
CA HIS A 72 -12.52 -10.88 8.54
C HIS A 72 -12.18 -9.83 9.63
N LEU A 73 -11.54 -8.72 9.25
CA LEU A 73 -11.24 -7.55 10.10
C LEU A 73 -12.28 -6.44 9.91
#